data_AF-X0TYI9-F1
#
_entry.id   AF-X0TYI9-F1
#
_cell.length_a   1.000
_cell.length_b   1.000
_cell.length_c   1.000
_cell.angle_alpha   90.00
_cell.angle_beta   90.00
_cell.angle_gamma   90.00
#
_symmetry.space_group_name_H-M   'P 1'
#
loop_
_entity.id
_entity.type
_entity.pdbx_description
1 polymer ?
#
loop_
_entity_poly.entity_id
_entity_poly.type
_entity_poly.pdbx_seq_one_letter_code
_entity_poly.pdbx_strand_id
1 'polypeptide(L)'
;HALITLKPFPDWVLNVGVKDIKTDFDVVLVAHNHHPWGIKEINGTKFINIGCIGRRKIDEADIEPSVLFINTDTKKLEIIKLKKVKSKEECFDLEKVATKKKFENDIDKFIQELETKEFTGLDLREIAESKGKELGLDKDIIDDLTRRIGGYENEKA
;
A
#
# COMPACT_ATOMS: atom_id res chain seq x y z
N HIS A 1 2.23 8.47 -12.04
CA HIS A 1 2.54 7.09 -12.47
C HIS A 1 1.25 6.44 -12.97
N ALA A 2 1.26 5.84 -14.15
CA ALA A 2 0.12 5.13 -14.72
C ALA A 2 0.33 3.61 -14.57
N LEU A 3 -0.69 2.88 -14.13
CA LEU A 3 -0.61 1.43 -13.90
C LEU A 3 -1.48 0.66 -14.89
N ILE A 4 -0.98 -0.50 -15.35
CA ILE A 4 -1.81 -1.52 -15.99
C ILE A 4 -2.24 -2.51 -14.91
N THR A 5 -3.54 -2.78 -14.81
CA THR A 5 -4.13 -3.48 -13.67
C THR A 5 -5.12 -4.55 -14.12
N LEU A 6 -5.27 -5.60 -13.30
CA LEU A 6 -6.34 -6.60 -13.50
C LEU A 6 -7.69 -6.14 -12.96
N LYS A 7 -7.65 -5.34 -11.89
CA LYS A 7 -8.81 -4.78 -11.22
C LYS A 7 -8.67 -3.26 -11.21
N PRO A 8 -9.79 -2.52 -11.30
CA PRO A 8 -9.76 -1.08 -11.16
C PRO A 8 -9.08 -0.67 -9.86
N PHE A 9 -8.23 0.34 -9.93
CA PHE A 9 -7.81 1.08 -8.74
C PHE A 9 -8.81 2.19 -8.42
N PRO A 10 -8.76 2.78 -7.21
CA PRO A 10 -9.53 3.99 -6.91
C PRO A 10 -9.31 5.09 -7.95
N ASP A 11 -10.33 5.91 -8.17
CA ASP A 11 -10.39 6.88 -9.27
C ASP A 11 -9.25 7.93 -9.26
N TRP A 12 -8.65 8.17 -8.09
CA TRP A 12 -7.51 9.07 -7.93
C TRP A 12 -6.17 8.47 -8.38
N VAL A 13 -6.12 7.17 -8.70
CA VAL A 13 -4.94 6.50 -9.24
C VAL A 13 -5.10 6.35 -10.75
N LEU A 14 -4.17 6.94 -11.51
CA LEU A 14 -4.13 6.77 -12.96
C LEU A 14 -3.85 5.30 -13.31
N ASN A 15 -4.84 4.62 -13.87
CA ASN A 15 -4.75 3.20 -14.22
C ASN A 15 -5.56 2.86 -15.47
N VAL A 16 -5.19 1.75 -16.12
CA VAL A 16 -5.95 1.14 -17.22
C VAL A 16 -6.10 -0.36 -16.95
N GLY A 17 -7.31 -0.87 -17.13
CA GLY A 17 -7.59 -2.29 -17.02
C GLY A 17 -7.02 -3.04 -18.22
N VAL A 18 -6.40 -4.20 -18.00
CA VAL A 18 -5.91 -5.07 -19.09
C VAL A 18 -6.99 -5.45 -20.12
N LYS A 19 -8.27 -5.45 -19.71
CA LYS A 19 -9.42 -5.73 -20.58
C LYS A 19 -9.71 -4.60 -21.56
N ASP A 20 -9.29 -3.39 -21.24
CA ASP A 20 -9.54 -2.17 -22.02
C ASP A 20 -8.39 -1.87 -22.99
N ILE A 21 -7.28 -2.61 -22.87
CA ILE A 21 -6.12 -2.47 -23.76
C ILE A 21 -6.40 -3.21 -25.07
N LYS A 22 -6.38 -2.45 -26.18
CA LYS A 22 -6.42 -2.99 -27.54
C LYS A 22 -5.00 -3.14 -28.07
N THR A 23 -4.64 -4.33 -28.51
CA THR A 23 -3.29 -4.68 -28.97
C THR A 23 -3.36 -5.87 -29.93
N ASP A 24 -2.40 -5.95 -30.84
CA ASP A 24 -2.16 -7.05 -31.77
C ASP A 24 -0.98 -7.94 -31.36
N PHE A 25 -0.26 -7.57 -30.29
CA PHE A 25 0.81 -8.40 -29.73
C PHE A 25 0.31 -9.73 -29.16
N ASP A 26 1.08 -10.80 -29.38
CA ASP A 26 0.87 -12.11 -28.74
C ASP A 26 1.08 -12.06 -27.21
N VAL A 27 2.07 -11.27 -26.78
CA VAL A 27 2.51 -11.18 -25.39
C VAL A 27 2.77 -9.72 -25.02
N VAL A 28 2.24 -9.28 -23.89
CA VAL A 28 2.48 -7.94 -23.31
C VAL A 28 3.09 -8.10 -21.92
N LEU A 29 4.29 -7.56 -21.75
CA LEU A 29 4.96 -7.52 -20.45
C LEU A 29 4.50 -6.27 -19.69
N VAL A 30 3.83 -6.49 -18.57
CA VAL A 30 3.33 -5.44 -17.69
C VAL A 30 4.32 -5.23 -16.55
N ALA A 31 4.99 -4.08 -16.58
CA ALA A 31 5.91 -3.65 -15.55
C ALA A 31 5.27 -2.58 -14.64
N HIS A 32 6.08 -2.01 -13.74
CA HIS A 32 5.74 -0.90 -12.84
C HIS A 32 4.76 -1.24 -11.70
N ASN A 33 3.78 -2.12 -11.93
CA ASN A 33 2.96 -2.67 -10.85
C ASN A 33 3.72 -3.79 -10.12
N HIS A 34 4.18 -3.49 -8.91
CA HIS A 34 4.99 -4.43 -8.12
C HIS A 34 4.22 -5.65 -7.63
N HIS A 35 2.88 -5.63 -7.65
CA HIS A 35 2.06 -6.76 -7.22
C HIS A 35 1.90 -7.77 -8.37
N PRO A 36 2.54 -8.95 -8.29
CA PRO A 36 2.49 -9.93 -9.35
C PRO A 36 1.08 -10.50 -9.49
N TRP A 37 0.70 -10.78 -10.72
CA TRP A 37 -0.54 -11.51 -11.02
C TRP A 37 -0.36 -12.59 -12.09
N GLY A 38 0.89 -12.85 -12.46
CA GLY A 38 1.29 -13.93 -13.34
C GLY A 38 0.90 -13.68 -14.79
N ILE A 39 0.64 -14.76 -15.51
CA ILE A 39 0.21 -14.74 -16.91
C ILE A 39 -1.32 -14.75 -16.95
N LYS A 40 -1.91 -13.82 -17.68
CA LYS A 40 -3.35 -13.77 -17.97
C LYS A 40 -3.58 -13.60 -19.46
N GLU A 41 -4.41 -14.45 -20.02
CA GLU A 41 -4.79 -14.37 -21.42
C GLU A 41 -6.13 -13.63 -21.54
N ILE A 42 -6.13 -12.57 -22.34
CA ILE A 42 -7.28 -11.68 -22.53
C ILE A 42 -7.31 -11.30 -24.01
N ASN A 43 -8.43 -11.55 -24.66
CA ASN A 43 -8.64 -11.26 -26.09
C ASN A 43 -7.54 -11.86 -27.01
N GLY A 44 -7.00 -13.03 -26.64
CA GLY A 44 -5.93 -13.70 -27.40
C GLY A 44 -4.50 -13.19 -27.11
N THR A 45 -4.34 -12.14 -26.31
CA THR A 45 -3.03 -11.63 -25.87
C THR A 45 -2.71 -12.12 -24.45
N LYS A 46 -1.47 -12.57 -24.24
CA LYS A 46 -0.97 -12.94 -22.91
C LYS A 46 -0.33 -11.73 -22.23
N PHE A 47 -1.00 -11.17 -21.24
CA PHE A 47 -0.42 -10.15 -20.38
C PHE A 47 0.29 -10.79 -19.20
N ILE A 48 1.47 -10.28 -18.86
CA ILE A 48 2.33 -10.90 -17.85
C ILE A 48 2.85 -9.85 -16.89
N ASN A 49 2.56 -10.02 -15.59
CA ASN A 49 3.20 -9.24 -14.53
C ASN A 49 3.84 -10.17 -13.51
N ILE A 50 5.17 -10.10 -13.42
CA ILE A 50 6.00 -10.85 -12.46
C ILE A 50 6.27 -10.07 -11.17
N GLY A 51 5.76 -8.85 -11.05
CA GLY A 51 5.92 -7.99 -9.88
C GLY A 51 7.33 -7.41 -9.78
N CYS A 52 7.79 -7.19 -8.55
CA CYS A 52 9.11 -6.64 -8.27
C CYS A 52 10.19 -7.72 -8.09
N ILE A 53 11.39 -7.46 -8.61
CA ILE A 53 12.58 -8.29 -8.33
C ILE A 53 13.15 -8.05 -6.92
N GLY A 54 12.89 -6.89 -6.34
CA GLY A 54 13.32 -6.52 -5.00
C GLY A 54 12.20 -5.78 -4.28
N ARG A 55 12.01 -6.13 -3.01
CA ARG A 55 11.00 -5.53 -2.13
C ARG A 55 11.56 -4.23 -1.56
N ARG A 56 10.88 -3.13 -1.82
CA ARG A 56 11.19 -1.76 -1.38
C ARG A 56 10.30 -1.30 -0.24
N LYS A 57 9.07 -1.81 -0.19
CA LYS A 57 8.05 -1.42 0.78
C LYS A 57 7.48 -2.63 1.49
N ILE A 58 6.88 -2.40 2.66
CA ILE A 58 6.39 -3.48 3.50
C ILE A 58 5.17 -4.22 2.92
N ASP A 59 4.36 -3.55 2.10
CA ASP A 59 3.27 -4.16 1.34
C ASP A 59 3.79 -5.18 0.30
N GLU A 60 5.08 -5.11 -0.04
CA GLU A 60 5.75 -6.06 -0.92
C GLU A 60 6.40 -7.23 -0.15
N ALA A 61 6.32 -7.26 1.18
CA ALA A 61 7.05 -8.21 2.03
C ALA A 61 6.85 -9.68 1.64
N ASP A 62 5.60 -10.05 1.33
CA ASP A 62 5.21 -11.42 0.99
C ASP A 62 5.36 -11.74 -0.51
N ILE A 63 5.85 -10.79 -1.32
CA ILE A 63 6.13 -11.05 -2.73
C ILE A 63 7.37 -11.92 -2.85
N GLU A 64 7.25 -13.03 -3.56
CA GLU A 64 8.36 -13.89 -3.95
C GLU A 64 8.96 -13.41 -5.28
N PRO A 65 10.18 -12.84 -5.28
CA PRO A 65 10.80 -12.37 -6.51
C PRO A 65 10.95 -13.48 -7.55
N SER A 66 10.63 -13.16 -8.79
CA SER A 66 10.68 -14.09 -9.90
C SER A 66 11.20 -13.43 -11.18
N VAL A 67 11.54 -14.26 -12.16
CA VAL A 67 11.89 -13.84 -13.52
C VAL A 67 11.01 -14.58 -14.52
N LEU A 68 10.82 -13.99 -15.69
CA LEU A 68 10.11 -14.64 -16.79
C LEU A 68 11.12 -15.24 -17.78
N PHE A 69 11.07 -16.55 -17.97
CA PHE A 69 11.74 -17.23 -19.07
C PHE A 69 10.83 -17.25 -20.29
N ILE A 70 11.35 -16.75 -21.42
CA ILE A 70 10.66 -16.72 -22.71
C ILE A 70 11.50 -17.52 -23.70
N ASN A 71 10.93 -18.59 -24.23
CA ASN A 71 11.50 -19.32 -25.36
C ASN A 71 10.70 -18.97 -26.61
N THR A 72 11.32 -18.27 -27.56
CA THR A 72 10.66 -17.77 -28.77
C THR A 72 10.39 -18.85 -29.81
N ASP A 73 11.23 -19.89 -29.87
CA ASP A 73 11.08 -20.98 -30.83
C ASP A 73 9.87 -21.87 -30.49
N THR A 74 9.71 -22.18 -29.21
CA THR A 74 8.60 -23.00 -28.68
C THR A 74 7.40 -22.16 -28.22
N LYS A 75 7.54 -20.83 -28.23
CA LYS A 75 6.61 -19.86 -27.62
C LYS A 75 6.28 -20.16 -26.15
N LYS A 76 7.17 -20.87 -25.44
CA LYS A 76 6.99 -21.23 -24.03
C LYS A 76 7.28 -20.02 -23.14
N LEU A 77 6.39 -19.79 -22.17
CA LEU A 77 6.50 -18.76 -21.15
C LEU A 77 6.49 -19.42 -19.78
N GLU A 78 7.48 -19.15 -18.95
CA GLU A 78 7.61 -19.77 -17.62
C GLU A 78 8.07 -18.75 -16.58
N ILE A 79 7.34 -18.64 -15.47
CA ILE A 79 7.74 -17.80 -14.35
C ILE A 79 8.62 -18.63 -13.41
N ILE A 80 9.86 -18.19 -13.21
CA ILE A 80 10.86 -18.87 -12.39
C ILE A 80 11.09 -18.06 -11.12
N LYS A 81 10.78 -18.67 -9.96
CA LYS A 81 11.04 -18.06 -8.65
C LYS A 81 12.54 -18.03 -8.34
N LEU A 82 13.03 -16.93 -7.79
CA LEU A 82 14.42 -16.79 -7.40
C LEU A 82 14.69 -17.54 -6.09
N LYS A 83 15.69 -18.43 -6.09
CA LYS A 83 15.97 -19.32 -4.94
C LYS A 83 16.76 -18.69 -3.81
N LYS A 84 17.57 -17.67 -4.11
CA LYS A 84 18.46 -16.99 -3.15
C LYS A 84 17.96 -15.57 -2.87
N VAL A 85 16.77 -15.48 -2.32
CA VAL A 85 16.19 -14.21 -1.87
C VAL A 85 16.25 -14.15 -0.35
N LYS A 86 16.55 -12.97 0.20
CA LYS A 86 16.48 -12.74 1.64
C LYS A 86 15.07 -13.01 2.15
N SER A 87 14.89 -13.41 3.40
CA SER A 87 13.56 -13.51 4.00
C SER A 87 12.94 -12.11 4.16
N LYS A 88 11.64 -12.02 4.47
CA LYS A 88 11.02 -10.72 4.73
C LYS A 88 11.52 -10.10 6.03
N GLU A 89 11.84 -10.92 7.02
CA GLU A 89 12.45 -10.55 8.30
C GLU A 89 13.86 -9.98 8.10
N GLU A 90 14.62 -10.50 7.13
CA GLU A 90 15.93 -9.96 6.76
C GLU A 90 15.85 -8.68 5.93
N CYS A 91 14.72 -8.43 5.27
CA CYS A 91 14.49 -7.22 4.46
C CYS A 91 13.86 -6.09 5.26
N PHE A 92 13.04 -6.40 6.25
CA PHE A 92 12.21 -5.44 6.96
C PHE A 92 12.24 -5.69 8.46
N ASP A 93 12.31 -4.60 9.23
CA ASP A 93 12.17 -4.63 10.68
C ASP A 93 10.68 -4.78 11.04
N LEU A 94 10.23 -6.03 11.16
CA LEU A 94 8.81 -6.34 11.37
C LEU A 94 8.29 -5.85 12.72
N GLU A 95 9.14 -5.75 13.74
CA GLU A 95 8.77 -5.20 15.04
C GLU A 95 8.47 -3.71 14.92
N LYS A 96 9.36 -2.93 14.28
CA LYS A 96 9.10 -1.50 14.05
C LYS A 96 7.86 -1.27 13.20
N VAL A 97 7.61 -2.13 12.20
CA VAL A 97 6.38 -2.06 11.39
C VAL A 97 5.16 -2.33 12.25
N ALA A 98 5.18 -3.35 13.11
CA ALA A 98 4.07 -3.68 13.99
C ALA A 98 3.77 -2.52 14.95
N THR A 99 4.80 -1.94 15.56
CA THR A 99 4.68 -0.77 16.44
C THR A 99 4.11 0.43 15.70
N LYS A 100 4.59 0.71 14.47
CA LYS A 100 4.08 1.81 13.66
C LYS A 100 2.61 1.61 13.27
N LYS A 101 2.22 0.39 12.85
CA LYS A 101 0.82 0.06 12.53
C LYS A 101 -0.08 0.18 13.75
N LYS A 102 0.40 -0.22 14.93
CA LYS A 102 -0.35 -0.05 16.18
C LYS A 102 -0.59 1.43 16.46
N PHE A 103 0.46 2.26 16.39
CA PHE A 103 0.37 3.71 16.56
C PHE A 103 -0.60 4.36 15.56
N GLU A 104 -0.55 3.99 14.27
CA GLU A 104 -1.50 4.47 13.24
C GLU A 104 -2.94 4.08 13.57
N ASN A 105 -3.19 2.82 13.95
CA ASN A 105 -4.52 2.36 14.35
C ASN A 105 -5.04 3.06 15.61
N ASP A 106 -4.18 3.40 16.57
CA ASP A 106 -4.56 4.10 17.79
C ASP A 106 -4.96 5.55 17.48
N ILE A 107 -4.31 6.21 16.51
CA ILE A 107 -4.73 7.51 15.97
C ILE A 107 -6.09 7.41 15.28
N ASP A 108 -6.30 6.43 14.40
CA ASP A 108 -7.56 6.30 13.66
C ASP A 108 -8.75 6.08 14.61
N LYS A 109 -8.58 5.27 15.65
CA LYS A 109 -9.59 5.10 16.71
C LYS A 109 -9.87 6.40 17.44
N PHE A 110 -8.84 7.15 17.78
CA PHE A 110 -9.00 8.44 18.45
C PHE A 110 -9.78 9.43 17.59
N ILE A 111 -9.53 9.50 16.28
CA ILE A 111 -10.28 10.35 15.34
C ILE A 111 -11.76 9.92 15.27
N GLN A 112 -12.04 8.62 15.18
CA GLN A 112 -13.42 8.11 15.16
C GLN A 112 -14.19 8.45 16.44
N GLU A 113 -13.52 8.42 17.61
CA GLU A 113 -14.12 8.84 18.88
C GLU A 113 -14.40 10.35 18.93
N LEU A 114 -13.63 11.17 18.22
CA LEU A 114 -13.88 12.60 18.07
C LEU A 114 -15.05 12.90 17.12
N GLU A 115 -15.22 12.14 16.04
CA GLU A 115 -16.31 12.37 15.07
C GLU A 115 -17.69 11.95 15.58
N THR A 116 -17.75 11.03 16.55
CA THR A 116 -19.00 10.48 17.08
C THR A 116 -19.67 11.33 18.18
N LYS A 117 -19.09 12.48 18.55
CA LYS A 117 -19.68 13.41 19.53
C LYS A 117 -19.77 14.82 18.95
N GLU A 118 -20.93 15.47 19.12
CA GLU A 118 -21.05 16.91 18.85
C GLU A 118 -20.26 17.69 19.91
N PHE A 119 -19.03 18.07 19.58
CA PHE A 119 -18.21 18.93 20.44
C PHE A 119 -18.61 20.39 20.24
N THR A 120 -19.66 20.81 20.93
CA THR A 120 -20.00 22.24 21.04
C THR A 120 -19.03 22.93 21.99
N GLY A 121 -18.07 23.68 21.44
CA GLY A 121 -17.36 24.76 22.15
C GLY A 121 -16.21 24.37 23.07
N LEU A 122 -15.43 23.32 22.76
CA LEU A 122 -14.30 22.89 23.59
C LEU A 122 -12.95 23.12 22.92
N ASP A 123 -11.97 23.49 23.75
CA ASP A 123 -10.54 23.48 23.43
C ASP A 123 -10.13 22.04 23.06
N LEU A 124 -9.94 21.79 21.76
CA LEU A 124 -9.62 20.47 21.21
C LEU A 124 -8.37 19.86 21.85
N ARG A 125 -7.49 20.70 22.39
CA ARG A 125 -6.29 20.30 23.11
C ARG A 125 -6.61 19.63 24.45
N GLU A 126 -7.51 20.21 25.23
CA GLU A 126 -7.93 19.63 26.51
C GLU A 126 -8.66 18.30 26.32
N ILE A 127 -9.46 18.19 25.25
CA ILE A 127 -10.11 16.92 24.87
C ILE A 127 -9.04 15.87 24.53
N ALA A 128 -8.07 16.22 23.68
CA ALA A 128 -7.02 15.30 23.26
C ALA A 128 -6.17 14.81 24.45
N GLU A 129 -5.79 15.71 25.36
CA GLU A 129 -5.04 15.36 26.57
C GLU A 129 -5.87 14.48 27.53
N SER A 130 -7.15 14.81 27.75
CA SER A 130 -8.02 14.03 28.63
C SER A 130 -8.25 12.63 28.09
N LYS A 131 -8.51 12.51 26.78
CA LYS A 131 -8.79 11.22 26.12
C LYS A 131 -7.56 10.36 25.94
N GLY A 132 -6.42 10.96 25.61
CA GLY A 132 -5.15 10.24 25.53
C GLY A 132 -4.77 9.57 26.85
N LYS A 133 -5.04 10.25 27.98
CA LYS A 133 -4.86 9.67 29.32
C LYS A 133 -5.85 8.53 29.63
N GLU A 134 -7.13 8.68 29.26
CA GLU A 134 -8.16 7.65 29.45
C GLU A 134 -7.82 6.35 28.70
N LEU A 135 -7.28 6.48 27.48
CA LEU A 135 -6.90 5.37 26.62
C LEU A 135 -5.52 4.78 26.93
N GLY A 136 -4.77 5.37 27.89
CA GLY A 136 -3.42 4.94 28.23
C GLY A 136 -2.41 5.12 27.10
N LEU A 137 -2.60 6.15 26.26
CA LEU A 137 -1.70 6.46 25.16
C LEU A 137 -0.42 7.14 25.67
N ASP A 138 0.70 6.85 25.00
CA ASP A 138 1.97 7.50 25.32
C ASP A 138 1.90 9.01 25.02
N LYS A 139 2.63 9.80 25.81
CA LYS A 139 2.63 11.26 25.72
C LYS A 139 3.01 11.76 24.32
N ASP A 140 3.94 11.08 23.65
CA ASP A 140 4.37 11.42 22.30
C ASP A 140 3.22 11.32 21.26
N ILE A 141 2.24 10.44 21.49
CA ILE A 141 1.03 10.31 20.65
C ILE A 141 0.13 11.53 20.85
N ILE A 142 -0.09 11.92 22.12
CA ILE A 142 -0.91 13.07 22.50
C ILE A 142 -0.31 14.38 21.97
N ASP A 143 1.01 14.52 22.05
CA ASP A 143 1.74 15.68 21.59
C ASP A 143 1.69 15.80 20.05
N ASP A 144 1.83 14.69 19.31
CA ASP A 144 1.72 14.69 17.84
C ASP A 144 0.29 15.03 17.37
N LEU A 145 -0.73 14.48 18.04
CA LEU A 145 -2.14 14.78 17.76
C LEU A 145 -2.44 16.26 18.00
N THR A 146 -2.03 16.79 19.14
CA THR A 146 -2.19 18.21 19.47
C THR A 146 -1.52 19.11 18.44
N ARG A 147 -0.31 18.74 17.98
CA ARG A 147 0.42 19.46 16.94
C ARG A 147 -0.33 19.46 15.60
N ARG A 148 -0.89 18.31 15.19
CA ARG A 148 -1.66 18.21 13.93
C ARG A 148 -2.94 19.04 14.01
N ILE A 149 -3.66 18.96 15.12
CA ILE A 149 -4.88 19.75 15.37
C ILE A 149 -4.57 21.26 15.32
N GLY A 150 -3.53 21.72 16.03
CA GLY A 150 -3.12 23.13 16.00
C GLY A 150 -2.60 23.61 14.63
N GLY A 151 -2.14 22.70 13.76
CA GLY A 151 -1.84 23.01 12.37
C GLY A 151 -3.09 23.34 11.54
N TYR A 152 -4.19 22.60 11.75
CA TYR A 152 -5.46 22.82 11.06
C TYR A 152 -6.19 24.11 11.47
N GLU A 153 -5.99 24.59 12.70
CA GLU A 153 -6.56 25.87 13.16
C GLU A 153 -5.85 27.08 12.54
N ASN A 154 -4.53 27.01 12.35
CA ASN A 154 -3.74 28.09 11.74
C ASN A 154 -3.93 28.21 10.22
N GLU A 155 -4.33 27.16 9.52
CA GLU A 155 -4.66 27.22 8.08
C GLU A 155 -6.06 27.81 7.80
N LYS A 156 -6.91 27.95 8.82
CA LYS A 156 -8.26 28.52 8.73
C LYS A 156 -8.40 29.93 9.31
N ALA A 157 -7.30 30.51 9.82
CA ALA A 157 -7.24 31.85 10.40
C ALA A 157 -6.79 32.91 9.37
#